data_AF-A0A8T4BFC8-F1
#
_entry.id   AF-A0A8T4BFC8-F1
#
_cell.length_a   1.000
_cell.length_b   1.000
_cell.length_c   1.000
_cell.angle_alpha   90.00
_cell.angle_beta   90.00
_cell.angle_gamma   90.00
#
_symmetry.space_group_name_H-M   'P 1'
#
loop_
_entity.id
_entity.type
_entity.pdbx_description
1 polymer ?
#
loop_
_entity_poly.entity_id
_entity_poly.type
_entity_poly.pdbx_seq_one_letter_code
_entity_poly.pdbx_strand_id
1 'polypeptide(L)'
;MAEEYESMTVAQLKELLKEQDLPVTGKKSDLIARLTEAAGVAPEPSESEAETSADTEDAWDDEDWDDEEEAVYMVKQKPILDEATKAALALRAAQKKKTPSFRRTEWFRYKRLSSSGWRAPHGMDNKQRRNYKYRGSLVRIGHGKVAAARFLHPSGFKEIMVQNISDLESMDPETQAARVGATVGGRKREHIYSRADELGIRVLNRRRDV
;
A
#
# COMPACT_ATOMS: atom_id res chain seq x y z
N MET A 1 44.35 -16.54 -14.86
CA MET A 1 44.18 -15.20 -14.24
C MET A 1 42.74 -14.99 -13.76
N ALA A 2 41.71 -15.05 -14.61
CA ALA A 2 40.31 -14.89 -14.16
C ALA A 2 39.84 -15.99 -13.19
N GLU A 3 40.11 -17.26 -13.53
CA GLU A 3 39.79 -18.43 -12.68
C GLU A 3 40.50 -18.39 -11.31
N GLU A 4 41.66 -17.72 -11.24
CA GLU A 4 42.46 -17.60 -10.02
C GLU A 4 41.82 -16.62 -9.02
N TYR A 5 41.18 -15.54 -9.51
CA TYR A 5 40.44 -14.57 -8.69
C TYR A 5 39.09 -15.11 -8.20
N GLU A 6 38.49 -16.06 -8.90
CA GLU A 6 37.23 -16.70 -8.48
C GLU A 6 37.42 -17.61 -7.25
N SER A 7 38.58 -18.26 -7.13
CA SER A 7 38.93 -19.10 -5.98
C SER A 7 39.25 -18.31 -4.70
N MET A 8 39.56 -17.01 -4.82
CA MET A 8 39.97 -16.16 -3.70
C MET A 8 38.80 -15.66 -2.86
N THR A 9 39.07 -15.40 -1.59
CA THR A 9 38.09 -14.80 -0.67
C THR A 9 37.96 -13.29 -0.92
N VAL A 10 36.82 -12.71 -0.53
CA VAL A 10 36.57 -11.27 -0.70
C VAL A 10 37.63 -10.41 0.00
N ALA A 11 38.19 -10.86 1.12
CA ALA A 11 39.25 -10.13 1.82
C ALA A 11 40.53 -10.02 0.98
N GLN A 12 40.94 -11.13 0.37
CA GLN A 12 42.12 -11.19 -0.50
C GLN A 12 41.94 -10.33 -1.76
N LEU A 13 40.77 -10.36 -2.38
CA LEU A 13 40.46 -9.52 -3.54
C LEU A 13 40.51 -8.02 -3.22
N LYS A 14 40.13 -7.63 -2.00
CA LYS A 14 40.18 -6.24 -1.53
C LYS A 14 41.60 -5.76 -1.23
N GLU A 15 42.48 -6.64 -0.76
CA GLU A 15 43.90 -6.34 -0.56
C GLU A 15 44.58 -6.11 -1.91
N LEU A 16 44.31 -6.96 -2.90
CA LEU A 16 44.84 -6.82 -4.26
C LEU A 16 44.35 -5.53 -4.95
N LEU A 17 43.07 -5.18 -4.80
CA LEU A 17 42.54 -3.91 -5.31
C LEU A 17 43.14 -2.69 -4.61
N LYS A 18 43.49 -2.81 -3.33
CA LYS A 18 44.13 -1.74 -2.56
C LYS A 18 45.60 -1.55 -2.95
N GLU A 19 46.31 -2.62 -3.31
CA GLU A 19 47.67 -2.56 -3.86
C GLU A 19 47.70 -1.93 -5.26
N GLN A 20 46.62 -2.06 -6.02
CA GLN A 20 46.44 -1.46 -7.35
C GLN A 20 45.72 -0.10 -7.32
N ASP A 21 45.50 0.49 -6.13
CA ASP A 21 44.81 1.76 -5.91
C ASP A 21 43.40 1.87 -6.57
N LEU A 22 42.67 0.76 -6.63
CA LEU A 22 41.31 0.67 -7.19
C LEU A 22 40.21 0.66 -6.10
N PRO A 23 38.96 1.07 -6.42
CA PRO A 23 37.87 1.11 -5.44
C PRO A 23 37.44 -0.28 -4.90
N VAL A 24 37.36 -0.38 -3.57
CA VAL A 24 37.13 -1.63 -2.81
C VAL A 24 35.63 -1.93 -2.54
N THR A 25 34.73 -1.23 -3.24
CA THR A 25 33.27 -1.27 -2.97
C THR A 25 32.55 -2.25 -3.90
N GLY A 26 31.67 -3.10 -3.37
CA GLY A 26 30.80 -3.97 -4.18
C GLY A 26 30.73 -5.43 -3.72
N LYS A 27 30.04 -6.26 -4.53
CA LYS A 27 29.97 -7.72 -4.36
C LYS A 27 31.24 -8.39 -4.90
N LYS A 28 31.42 -9.68 -4.63
CA LYS A 28 32.61 -10.44 -5.06
C LYS A 28 32.82 -10.38 -6.59
N SER A 29 31.74 -10.47 -7.38
CA SER A 29 31.74 -10.34 -8.84
C SER A 29 32.35 -9.02 -9.31
N ASP A 30 31.98 -7.91 -8.68
CA ASP A 30 32.39 -6.57 -9.12
C ASP A 30 33.87 -6.31 -8.82
N LEU A 31 34.41 -6.93 -7.76
CA LEU A 31 35.82 -6.86 -7.42
C LEU A 31 36.67 -7.68 -8.41
N ILE A 32 36.17 -8.86 -8.81
CA ILE A 32 36.82 -9.71 -9.81
C ILE A 32 36.82 -9.00 -11.17
N ALA A 33 35.67 -8.46 -11.60
CA ALA A 33 35.55 -7.74 -12.87
C ALA A 33 36.55 -6.58 -13.00
N ARG A 34 36.76 -5.80 -11.93
CA ARG A 34 37.75 -4.70 -11.91
C ARG A 34 39.18 -5.20 -11.97
N LEU A 35 39.51 -6.29 -11.28
CA LEU A 35 40.84 -6.89 -11.34
C LEU A 35 41.12 -7.49 -12.73
N THR A 36 40.13 -8.11 -13.36
CA THR A 36 40.26 -8.64 -14.73
C THR A 36 40.35 -7.53 -15.78
N GLU A 37 39.61 -6.43 -15.60
CA GLU A 37 39.66 -5.25 -16.46
C GLU A 37 41.00 -4.50 -16.31
N ALA A 38 41.50 -4.34 -15.07
CA ALA A 38 42.82 -3.76 -14.81
C ALA A 38 43.97 -4.62 -15.35
N ALA A 39 43.82 -5.95 -15.37
CA ALA A 39 44.77 -6.87 -15.97
C ALA A 39 44.72 -6.88 -17.51
N GLY A 40 43.81 -6.12 -18.15
CA GLY A 40 43.75 -5.94 -19.60
C GLY A 40 43.33 -7.18 -20.38
N VAL A 41 42.68 -8.16 -19.74
CA VAL A 41 42.20 -9.36 -20.42
C VAL A 41 40.73 -9.14 -20.78
N ALA A 42 40.46 -8.92 -22.07
CA ALA A 42 39.10 -8.94 -22.61
C ALA A 42 38.53 -10.38 -22.54
N PRO A 43 37.25 -10.57 -22.20
CA PRO A 43 36.66 -11.91 -22.17
C PRO A 43 36.43 -12.42 -23.59
N GLU A 44 37.20 -13.42 -24.01
CA GLU A 44 36.86 -14.31 -25.13
C GLU A 44 35.77 -15.30 -24.66
N PRO A 45 34.70 -15.55 -25.44
CA PRO A 45 33.72 -16.57 -25.12
C PRO A 45 34.24 -17.94 -25.60
N SER A 46 34.57 -18.84 -24.68
CA SER A 46 34.84 -20.24 -25.02
C SER A 46 33.61 -21.10 -24.71
N GLU A 47 32.91 -21.51 -25.77
CA GLU A 47 32.06 -22.70 -25.79
C GLU A 47 32.92 -23.94 -25.51
N SER A 48 32.45 -24.82 -24.62
CA SER A 48 32.83 -26.22 -24.65
C SER A 48 31.67 -27.09 -24.16
N GLU A 49 31.04 -27.79 -25.10
CA GLU A 49 30.24 -28.97 -24.82
C GLU A 49 31.12 -30.06 -24.20
N ALA A 50 30.65 -30.65 -23.11
CA ALA A 50 31.04 -31.99 -22.67
C ALA A 50 29.91 -32.58 -21.82
N GLU A 51 29.12 -33.47 -22.44
CA GLU A 51 28.24 -34.38 -21.73
C GLU A 51 29.05 -35.37 -20.89
N THR A 52 28.74 -35.51 -19.59
CA THR A 52 28.90 -36.79 -18.88
C THR A 52 27.83 -36.95 -17.80
N SER A 53 26.89 -37.86 -18.09
CA SER A 53 26.31 -38.89 -17.21
C SER A 53 25.79 -38.53 -15.81
N ALA A 54 24.47 -38.70 -15.68
CA ALA A 54 23.75 -39.38 -14.59
C ALA A 54 23.99 -38.89 -13.15
N ASP A 55 23.09 -38.00 -12.70
CA ASP A 55 22.28 -38.26 -11.50
C ASP A 55 20.98 -37.43 -11.60
N THR A 56 19.83 -38.10 -11.71
CA THR A 56 18.52 -37.47 -11.60
C THR A 56 18.23 -37.31 -10.11
N GLU A 57 18.85 -36.30 -9.52
CA GLU A 57 18.53 -35.81 -8.19
C GLU A 57 17.58 -34.64 -8.36
N ASP A 58 16.28 -34.91 -8.18
CA ASP A 58 15.21 -34.00 -7.76
C ASP A 58 15.59 -32.49 -7.80
N ALA A 59 15.70 -31.95 -9.01
CA ALA A 59 15.67 -30.52 -9.23
C ALA A 59 14.24 -30.08 -8.94
N TRP A 60 13.98 -29.74 -7.67
CA TRP A 60 12.92 -28.82 -7.31
C TRP A 60 13.21 -27.54 -8.07
N ASP A 61 12.62 -27.46 -9.25
CA ASP A 61 12.46 -26.27 -10.06
C ASP A 61 11.72 -25.23 -9.20
N ASP A 62 12.48 -24.52 -8.37
CA ASP A 62 12.09 -23.34 -7.61
C ASP A 62 12.12 -22.11 -8.54
N GLU A 63 11.95 -22.31 -9.85
CA GLU A 63 11.70 -21.26 -10.82
C GLU A 63 10.19 -20.98 -10.89
N ASP A 64 9.89 -19.68 -10.83
CA ASP A 64 8.57 -19.08 -11.03
C ASP A 64 7.67 -18.94 -9.79
N TRP A 65 8.21 -18.39 -8.70
CA TRP A 65 7.40 -17.69 -7.70
C TRP A 65 7.87 -16.25 -7.45
N ASP A 66 8.38 -15.60 -8.49
CA ASP A 66 8.69 -14.17 -8.47
C ASP A 66 8.00 -13.43 -9.62
N ASP A 67 6.68 -13.68 -9.78
CA ASP A 67 5.78 -12.74 -10.45
C ASP A 67 5.54 -11.51 -9.56
N GLU A 68 6.61 -11.00 -8.92
CA GLU A 68 6.68 -9.65 -8.39
C GLU A 68 6.69 -8.71 -9.60
N GLU A 69 5.53 -8.57 -10.27
CA GLU A 69 5.27 -7.42 -11.11
C GLU A 69 5.60 -6.18 -10.27
N GLU A 70 6.75 -5.55 -10.56
CA GLU A 70 7.23 -4.37 -9.87
C GLU A 70 6.12 -3.33 -9.90
N ALA A 71 5.43 -3.17 -8.77
CA ALA A 71 4.27 -2.30 -8.67
C ALA A 71 4.73 -0.85 -8.87
N VAL A 72 4.68 -0.38 -10.12
CA VAL A 72 5.05 0.99 -10.48
C VAL A 72 4.23 1.95 -9.62
N TYR A 73 4.94 2.78 -8.86
CA TYR A 73 4.30 3.73 -7.94
C TYR A 73 3.56 4.81 -8.72
N MET A 74 2.26 4.63 -8.90
CA MET A 74 1.40 5.65 -9.51
C MET A 74 0.95 6.67 -8.46
N VAL A 75 1.23 7.95 -8.71
CA VAL A 75 0.77 9.04 -7.83
C VAL A 75 -0.75 9.12 -7.87
N LYS A 76 -1.32 9.06 -6.67
CA LYS A 76 -2.76 9.17 -6.44
C LYS A 76 -3.25 10.59 -6.75
N GLN A 77 -4.23 10.73 -7.65
CA GLN A 77 -4.91 12.00 -7.93
C GLN A 77 -5.48 12.62 -6.64
N LYS A 78 -5.33 13.94 -6.49
CA LYS A 78 -5.80 14.75 -5.35
C LYS A 78 -6.81 15.80 -5.82
N PRO A 79 -7.82 16.13 -5.01
CA PRO A 79 -8.83 17.10 -5.41
C PRO A 79 -8.28 18.53 -5.36
N ILE A 80 -8.86 19.40 -6.19
CA ILE A 80 -8.69 20.84 -6.06
C ILE A 80 -9.67 21.32 -4.99
N LEU A 81 -9.14 21.87 -3.89
CA LEU A 81 -9.92 22.31 -2.74
C LEU A 81 -9.58 23.75 -2.38
N ASP A 82 -10.62 24.52 -2.03
CA ASP A 82 -10.52 25.83 -1.43
C ASP A 82 -9.86 25.77 -0.04
N GLU A 83 -9.27 26.89 0.39
CA GLU A 83 -8.56 26.96 1.66
C GLU A 83 -9.50 26.73 2.85
N ALA A 84 -10.75 27.17 2.75
CA ALA A 84 -11.74 26.97 3.81
C ALA A 84 -12.11 25.49 3.99
N THR A 85 -12.28 24.71 2.91
CA THR A 85 -12.51 23.25 3.04
C THR A 85 -11.27 22.51 3.55
N LYS A 86 -10.05 22.91 3.16
CA LYS A 86 -8.82 22.35 3.71
C LYS A 86 -8.73 22.56 5.22
N ALA A 87 -8.99 23.77 5.69
CA ALA A 87 -9.05 24.09 7.12
C ALA A 87 -10.16 23.26 7.81
N ALA A 88 -11.34 23.15 7.20
CA ALA A 88 -12.44 22.36 7.73
C ALA A 88 -12.10 20.85 7.84
N LEU A 89 -11.35 20.29 6.88
CA LEU A 89 -10.86 18.90 6.92
C LEU A 89 -9.87 18.69 8.07
N ALA A 90 -8.95 19.62 8.29
CA ALA A 90 -8.01 19.59 9.40
C ALA A 90 -8.75 19.66 10.76
N LEU A 91 -9.69 20.59 10.90
CA LEU A 91 -10.53 20.71 12.10
C LEU A 91 -11.34 19.44 12.35
N ARG A 92 -11.91 18.85 11.30
CA ARG A 92 -12.64 17.57 11.37
C ARG A 92 -11.75 16.43 11.86
N ALA A 93 -10.50 16.36 11.39
CA ALA A 93 -9.54 15.35 11.84
C ALA A 93 -9.19 15.53 13.32
N ALA A 94 -8.96 16.78 13.76
CA ALA A 94 -8.72 17.12 15.16
C ALA A 94 -9.94 16.76 16.05
N GLN A 95 -11.16 17.06 15.60
CA GLN A 95 -12.39 16.64 16.28
C GLN A 95 -12.49 15.11 16.36
N LYS A 96 -12.27 14.38 15.26
CA LYS A 96 -12.32 12.91 15.21
C LYS A 96 -11.37 12.27 16.23
N LYS A 97 -10.17 12.84 16.44
CA LYS A 97 -9.20 12.35 17.44
C LYS A 97 -9.71 12.49 18.88
N LYS A 98 -10.53 13.52 19.15
CA LYS A 98 -11.12 13.76 20.48
C LYS A 98 -12.40 12.94 20.71
N THR A 99 -13.15 12.62 19.66
CA THR A 99 -14.42 11.89 19.76
C THR A 99 -14.20 10.43 20.17
N PRO A 100 -14.91 9.89 21.16
CA PRO A 100 -14.85 8.47 21.50
C PRO A 100 -15.50 7.60 20.40
N SER A 101 -15.19 6.30 20.39
CA SER A 101 -15.69 5.34 19.39
C SER A 101 -17.16 4.92 19.56
N PHE A 102 -17.86 5.45 20.58
CA PHE A 102 -19.27 5.17 20.89
C PHE A 102 -19.66 3.68 20.82
N ARG A 103 -19.10 2.86 21.72
CA ARG A 103 -19.48 1.45 21.87
C ARG A 103 -20.57 1.30 22.94
N ARG A 104 -21.43 0.28 22.81
CA ARG A 104 -22.45 -0.06 23.83
C ARG A 104 -21.82 -0.27 25.21
N THR A 105 -22.55 0.04 26.28
CA THR A 105 -22.09 -0.22 27.64
C THR A 105 -21.73 -1.71 27.82
N GLU A 106 -20.60 -1.99 28.46
CA GLU A 106 -20.11 -3.36 28.76
C GLU A 106 -19.83 -4.24 27.53
N TRP A 107 -19.66 -3.66 26.34
CA TRP A 107 -19.29 -4.37 25.10
C TRP A 107 -18.03 -5.25 25.25
N PHE A 108 -17.09 -4.84 26.11
CA PHE A 108 -15.83 -5.53 26.38
C PHE A 108 -15.98 -6.70 27.35
N ARG A 109 -17.05 -6.73 28.16
CA ARG A 109 -17.29 -7.78 29.16
C ARG A 109 -17.99 -8.98 28.56
N TYR A 110 -18.91 -8.76 27.61
CA TYR A 110 -19.75 -9.81 27.05
C TYR A 110 -19.60 -9.91 25.53
N LYS A 111 -19.17 -11.06 25.02
CA LYS A 111 -19.03 -11.33 23.57
C LYS A 111 -20.33 -11.10 22.80
N ARG A 112 -21.49 -11.44 23.38
CA ARG A 112 -22.81 -11.15 22.77
C ARG A 112 -23.09 -9.66 22.55
N LEU A 113 -22.40 -8.76 23.27
CA LEU A 113 -22.57 -7.32 23.17
C LEU A 113 -21.52 -6.65 22.27
N SER A 114 -20.38 -7.29 22.00
CA SER A 114 -19.23 -6.69 21.33
C SER A 114 -19.54 -6.18 19.92
N SER A 115 -20.40 -6.89 19.18
CA SER A 115 -20.79 -6.55 17.79
C SER A 115 -22.01 -5.63 17.68
N SER A 116 -22.76 -5.41 18.77
CA SER A 116 -24.09 -4.76 18.72
C SER A 116 -24.11 -3.24 18.47
N GLY A 117 -22.94 -2.62 18.23
CA GLY A 117 -22.80 -1.19 17.97
C GLY A 117 -23.09 -0.32 19.20
N TRP A 118 -23.60 0.90 18.99
CA TRP A 118 -24.07 1.79 20.06
C TRP A 118 -25.54 1.48 20.41
N ARG A 119 -25.89 1.54 21.71
CA ARG A 119 -27.27 1.53 22.20
C ARG A 119 -27.38 2.51 23.36
N ALA A 120 -28.49 3.27 23.40
CA ALA A 120 -28.74 4.19 24.51
C ALA A 120 -28.85 3.41 25.84
N PRO A 121 -28.10 3.78 26.89
CA PRO A 121 -28.20 3.11 28.18
C PRO A 121 -29.46 3.56 28.93
N HIS A 122 -30.37 2.63 29.20
CA HIS A 122 -31.66 2.94 29.85
C HIS A 122 -31.68 2.72 31.37
N GLY A 123 -30.85 1.83 31.92
CA GLY A 123 -30.92 1.45 33.35
C GLY A 123 -30.64 2.59 34.33
N MET A 124 -31.37 2.61 35.46
CA MET A 124 -31.28 3.67 36.47
C MET A 124 -29.90 3.84 37.07
N ASP A 125 -29.27 2.72 37.42
CA ASP A 125 -27.95 2.68 38.01
C ASP A 125 -26.80 2.71 37.00
N ASN A 126 -27.11 2.79 35.71
CA ASN A 126 -26.10 2.76 34.67
C ASN A 126 -25.20 4.00 34.77
N LYS A 127 -23.91 3.75 35.07
CA LYS A 127 -22.91 4.79 35.31
C LYS A 127 -22.56 5.59 34.04
N GLN A 128 -22.72 4.99 32.86
CA GLN A 128 -22.58 5.69 31.59
C GLN A 128 -23.77 6.64 31.35
N ARG A 129 -25.00 6.20 31.64
CA ARG A 129 -26.19 7.07 31.58
C ARG A 129 -26.06 8.28 32.52
N ARG A 130 -25.53 8.05 33.72
CA ARG A 130 -25.21 9.09 34.72
C ARG A 130 -23.98 9.93 34.38
N ASN A 131 -23.32 9.72 33.22
CA ASN A 131 -22.15 10.46 32.74
C ASN A 131 -20.94 10.47 33.70
N TYR A 132 -20.64 9.35 34.34
CA TYR A 132 -19.46 9.25 35.20
C TYR A 132 -18.16 9.32 34.36
N LYS A 133 -17.16 10.09 34.84
CA LYS A 133 -15.90 10.40 34.11
C LYS A 133 -15.14 9.18 33.59
N TYR A 134 -15.16 8.07 34.34
CA TYR A 134 -14.46 6.83 33.97
C TYR A 134 -15.22 5.97 32.94
N ARG A 135 -16.43 6.37 32.55
CA ARG A 135 -17.20 5.74 31.47
C ARG A 135 -17.12 6.60 30.21
N GLY A 136 -17.20 5.96 29.05
CA GLY A 136 -17.21 6.68 27.76
C GLY A 136 -18.42 7.59 27.64
N SER A 137 -18.25 8.77 27.02
CA SER A 137 -19.32 9.76 26.82
C SER A 137 -20.52 9.15 26.09
N LEU A 138 -21.71 9.64 26.43
CA LEU A 138 -22.92 9.44 25.64
C LEU A 138 -22.81 10.14 24.28
N VAL A 139 -23.51 9.58 23.29
CA VAL A 139 -23.75 10.25 21.99
C VAL A 139 -24.60 11.49 22.23
N ARG A 140 -24.17 12.64 21.68
CA ARG A 140 -24.84 13.95 21.77
C ARG A 140 -24.62 14.72 20.47
N ILE A 141 -25.49 15.69 20.18
CA ILE A 141 -25.39 16.56 19.00
C ILE A 141 -24.03 17.28 18.94
N GLY A 142 -23.48 17.66 20.10
CA GLY A 142 -22.17 18.33 20.20
C GLY A 142 -20.96 17.51 19.74
N HIS A 143 -21.10 16.20 19.52
CA HIS A 143 -20.05 15.37 18.89
C HIS A 143 -20.07 15.43 17.36
N GLY A 144 -21.05 16.14 16.78
CA GLY A 144 -21.13 16.40 15.35
C GLY A 144 -19.90 17.17 14.84
N LYS A 145 -19.36 16.73 13.70
CA LYS A 145 -18.19 17.36 13.08
C LYS A 145 -18.60 18.58 12.23
N VAL A 146 -17.63 19.43 11.90
CA VAL A 146 -17.81 20.59 11.00
C VAL A 146 -18.63 20.20 9.77
N ALA A 147 -19.70 20.97 9.48
CA ALA A 147 -20.65 20.66 8.43
C ALA A 147 -20.01 20.70 7.03
N ALA A 148 -19.16 21.68 6.76
CA ALA A 148 -18.49 21.86 5.46
C ALA A 148 -17.65 20.63 5.03
N ALA A 149 -16.99 19.97 5.99
CA ALA A 149 -16.18 18.78 5.74
C ALA A 149 -16.92 17.46 6.06
N ARG A 150 -18.22 17.52 6.34
CA ARG A 150 -19.02 16.33 6.62
C ARG A 150 -19.22 15.56 5.32
N PHE A 151 -19.15 14.23 5.37
CA PHE A 151 -19.28 13.32 4.22
C PHE A 151 -18.15 13.33 3.17
N LEU A 152 -17.14 14.21 3.28
CA LEU A 152 -15.94 14.13 2.43
C LEU A 152 -15.06 12.93 2.82
N HIS A 153 -14.37 12.31 1.86
CA HIS A 153 -13.33 11.32 2.12
C HIS A 153 -12.14 11.98 2.89
N PRO A 154 -11.28 11.24 3.60
CA PRO A 154 -10.07 11.81 4.20
C PRO A 154 -9.14 12.50 3.22
N SER A 155 -9.14 12.09 1.94
CA SER A 155 -8.40 12.80 0.88
C SER A 155 -9.08 14.10 0.43
N GLY A 156 -10.32 14.33 0.84
CA GLY A 156 -11.09 15.53 0.51
C GLY A 156 -12.07 15.40 -0.66
N PHE A 157 -12.07 14.29 -1.40
CA PHE A 157 -13.07 14.03 -2.44
C PHE A 157 -14.47 13.82 -1.85
N LYS A 158 -15.49 14.22 -2.59
CA LYS A 158 -16.86 13.74 -2.36
C LYS A 158 -17.03 12.35 -2.97
N GLU A 159 -17.44 11.40 -2.15
CA GLU A 159 -17.58 10.01 -2.59
C GLU A 159 -18.90 9.83 -3.35
N ILE A 160 -18.84 9.25 -4.54
CA ILE A 160 -20.02 8.87 -5.33
C ILE A 160 -20.01 7.36 -5.56
N MET A 161 -21.19 6.77 -5.37
CA MET A 161 -21.41 5.34 -5.55
C MET A 161 -21.64 5.05 -7.03
N VAL A 162 -20.79 4.22 -7.64
CA VAL A 162 -20.82 3.89 -9.08
C VAL A 162 -21.13 2.41 -9.27
N GLN A 163 -22.04 2.10 -10.20
CA GLN A 163 -22.44 0.73 -10.55
C GLN A 163 -22.22 0.40 -12.02
N ASN A 164 -22.25 1.40 -12.89
CA ASN A 164 -22.12 1.27 -14.33
C ASN A 164 -21.19 2.35 -14.92
N ILE A 165 -20.97 2.29 -16.24
CA ILE A 165 -20.08 3.20 -16.97
C ILE A 165 -20.72 4.60 -17.09
N SER A 166 -22.03 4.68 -17.33
CA SER A 166 -22.76 5.94 -17.47
C SER A 166 -22.73 6.81 -16.20
N ASP A 167 -22.68 6.18 -15.03
CA ASP A 167 -22.55 6.87 -13.75
C ASP A 167 -21.25 7.69 -13.66
N LEU A 168 -20.19 7.27 -14.37
CA LEU A 168 -18.89 7.97 -14.38
C LEU A 168 -18.92 9.25 -15.22
N GLU A 169 -19.72 9.28 -16.30
CA GLU A 169 -19.76 10.40 -17.23
C GLU A 169 -20.44 11.64 -16.63
N SER A 170 -21.29 11.44 -15.63
CA SER A 170 -21.96 12.52 -14.90
C SER A 170 -21.10 13.11 -13.77
N MET A 171 -19.90 12.57 -13.53
CA MET A 171 -19.06 12.95 -12.40
C MET A 171 -17.99 13.97 -12.77
N ASP A 172 -17.67 14.84 -11.80
CA ASP A 172 -16.56 15.79 -11.92
C ASP A 172 -15.26 15.20 -11.31
N PRO A 173 -14.19 14.99 -12.10
CA PRO A 173 -12.96 14.36 -11.64
C PRO A 173 -12.19 15.17 -10.60
N GLU A 174 -12.36 16.50 -10.55
CA GLU A 174 -11.58 17.35 -9.64
C GLU A 174 -12.12 17.33 -8.21
N THR A 175 -13.44 17.24 -8.05
CA THR A 175 -14.09 17.32 -6.74
C THR A 175 -14.61 15.98 -6.23
N GLN A 176 -14.88 15.03 -7.13
CA GLN A 176 -15.55 13.77 -6.81
C GLN A 176 -14.63 12.56 -7.06
N ALA A 177 -14.83 11.52 -6.27
CA ALA A 177 -14.15 10.24 -6.45
C ALA A 177 -15.17 9.11 -6.50
N ALA A 178 -14.92 8.13 -7.37
CA ALA A 178 -15.77 6.99 -7.56
C ALA A 178 -15.50 5.91 -6.51
N ARG A 179 -16.56 5.36 -5.92
CA ARG A 179 -16.53 4.09 -5.19
C ARG A 179 -17.39 3.10 -5.93
N VAL A 180 -16.78 2.02 -6.42
CA VAL A 180 -17.48 0.98 -7.17
C VAL A 180 -18.23 0.05 -6.22
N GLY A 181 -19.46 -0.33 -6.58
CA GLY A 181 -20.30 -1.26 -5.82
C GLY A 181 -19.63 -2.56 -5.47
N ALA A 182 -19.94 -3.08 -4.28
CA ALA A 182 -19.53 -4.42 -3.89
C ALA A 182 -20.16 -5.49 -4.79
N THR A 183 -21.37 -5.25 -5.31
CA THR A 183 -22.13 -6.13 -6.20
C THR A 183 -21.59 -6.16 -7.63
N VAL A 184 -20.75 -5.21 -8.03
CA VAL A 184 -20.19 -5.14 -9.39
C VAL A 184 -19.13 -6.23 -9.56
N GLY A 185 -19.37 -7.16 -10.49
CA GLY A 185 -18.44 -8.25 -10.82
C GLY A 185 -17.21 -7.80 -11.63
N GLY A 186 -16.15 -8.61 -11.62
CA GLY A 186 -14.82 -8.28 -12.18
C GLY A 186 -14.85 -7.70 -13.59
N ARG A 187 -15.47 -8.40 -14.54
CA ARG A 187 -15.60 -7.94 -15.93
C ARG A 187 -16.17 -6.53 -16.08
N LYS A 188 -17.18 -6.17 -15.27
CA LYS A 188 -17.76 -4.81 -15.32
C LYS A 188 -16.84 -3.79 -14.65
N ARG A 189 -16.07 -4.20 -13.63
CA ARG A 189 -15.11 -3.33 -12.96
C ARG A 189 -13.95 -2.97 -13.88
N GLU A 190 -13.47 -3.90 -14.70
CA GLU A 190 -12.44 -3.65 -15.70
C GLU A 190 -12.87 -2.50 -16.63
N HIS A 191 -14.05 -2.60 -17.24
CA HIS A 191 -14.60 -1.52 -18.07
C HIS A 191 -14.78 -0.20 -17.32
N ILE A 192 -15.20 -0.25 -16.05
CA ILE A 192 -15.32 0.94 -15.18
C ILE A 192 -13.94 1.55 -14.91
N TYR A 193 -12.89 0.75 -14.72
CA TYR A 193 -11.54 1.23 -14.46
C TYR A 193 -10.94 1.86 -15.71
N SER A 194 -11.01 1.19 -16.86
CA SER A 194 -10.55 1.75 -18.13
C SER A 194 -11.21 3.09 -18.41
N ARG A 195 -12.54 3.16 -18.27
CA ARG A 195 -13.28 4.41 -18.45
C ARG A 195 -12.93 5.48 -17.42
N ALA A 196 -12.73 5.09 -16.15
CA ALA A 196 -12.35 6.03 -15.11
C ALA A 196 -10.95 6.61 -15.36
N ASP A 197 -10.02 5.82 -15.86
CA ASP A 197 -8.67 6.26 -16.21
C ASP A 197 -8.70 7.23 -17.40
N GLU A 198 -9.52 6.96 -18.42
CA GLU A 198 -9.76 7.89 -19.54
C GLU A 198 -10.31 9.25 -19.07
N LEU A 199 -11.27 9.23 -18.12
CA LEU A 199 -11.88 10.44 -17.56
C LEU A 199 -11.03 11.09 -16.45
N GLY A 200 -9.92 10.46 -16.04
CA GLY A 200 -9.09 10.92 -14.93
C GLY A 200 -9.77 10.84 -13.55
N ILE A 201 -10.84 10.05 -13.42
CA ILE A 201 -11.60 9.92 -12.16
C ILE A 201 -10.90 8.95 -11.22
N ARG A 202 -10.65 9.39 -9.99
CA ARG A 202 -10.07 8.54 -8.96
C ARG A 202 -11.06 7.48 -8.46
N VAL A 203 -10.72 6.20 -8.64
CA VAL A 203 -11.43 5.08 -8.00
C VAL A 203 -10.84 4.79 -6.60
N LEU A 204 -11.67 4.84 -5.56
CA LEU A 204 -11.24 4.67 -4.16
C LEU A 204 -10.93 3.22 -3.79
N ASN A 205 -11.66 2.26 -4.36
CA ASN A 205 -11.56 0.83 -4.06
C ASN A 205 -11.14 0.03 -5.30
N ARG A 206 -10.04 0.45 -5.95
CA ARG A 206 -9.44 -0.29 -7.08
C ARG A 206 -8.85 -1.61 -6.56
N ARG A 207 -9.08 -2.70 -7.31
CA ARG A 207 -8.49 -4.03 -7.06
C ARG A 207 -7.26 -4.16 -7.95
N ARG A 208 -6.26 -4.96 -7.56
CA ARG A 208 -5.09 -5.26 -8.40
C ARG A 208 -5.45 -6.26 -9.51
N ASP A 209 -6.22 -7.28 -9.15
CA ASP A 209 -6.46 -8.45 -10.01
C ASP A 209 -7.58 -8.27 -11.07
N VAL A 210 -7.89 -7.03 -11.45
CA VAL A 210 -9.01 -6.69 -12.36
C VAL A 210 -8.67 -5.52 -13.27
#